data_AF-A0AAP2ZND7-F1
#
_entry.id   AF-A0AAP2ZND7-F1
#
_cell.length_a   1.000
_cell.length_b   1.000
_cell.length_c   1.000
_cell.angle_alpha   90.00
_cell.angle_beta   90.00
_cell.angle_gamma   90.00
#
_symmetry.space_group_name_H-M   'P 1'
#
loop_
_entity.id
_entity.type
_entity.pdbx_description
1 polymer ?
#
loop_
_entity_poly.entity_id
_entity_poly.type
_entity_poly.pdbx_seq_one_letter_code
_entity_poly.pdbx_strand_id
1 'polypeptide(L)'
;MYARNPLNDREQHELDNDLKALGIEAEPEDEAEAVLFWDEHQSAIEWWCQVAELMRWQGRICEGLDIMAVKADAEMAERKYSKDDYLRLRLIANTVTHIFNEQLNDE
;
A
#
# COMPACT_ATOMS: atom_id res chain seq x y z
N MET A 1 -7.82 0.37 11.39
CA MET A 1 -8.67 -0.41 10.47
C MET A 1 -10.10 0.07 10.64
N TYR A 2 -10.61 0.89 9.71
CA TYR A 2 -12.05 1.09 9.60
C TYR A 2 -12.57 -0.08 8.77
N ALA A 3 -13.21 -1.06 9.42
CA ALA A 3 -14.01 -2.03 8.70
C ALA A 3 -15.13 -1.22 8.02
N ARG A 4 -15.13 -1.16 6.67
CA ARG A 4 -16.32 -0.73 5.94
C ARG A 4 -17.41 -1.70 6.37
N ASN A 5 -18.41 -1.19 7.08
CA ASN A 5 -19.57 -2.00 7.42
C ASN A 5 -20.22 -2.38 6.09
N PRO A 6 -20.40 -3.68 5.79
CA PRO A 6 -21.08 -4.07 4.56
C PRO A 6 -22.50 -3.47 4.60
N LEU A 7 -22.90 -2.81 3.50
CA LEU A 7 -24.26 -2.28 3.36
C LEU A 7 -25.25 -3.43 3.52
N ASN A 8 -26.37 -3.18 4.20
CA ASN A 8 -27.44 -4.17 4.19
C ASN A 8 -28.10 -4.23 2.79
N ASP A 9 -28.78 -5.33 2.48
CA ASP A 9 -29.36 -5.57 1.15
C ASP A 9 -30.25 -4.44 0.64
N ARG A 10 -30.91 -3.71 1.55
CA ARG A 10 -31.77 -2.57 1.21
C ARG A 10 -30.95 -1.34 0.82
N GLU A 11 -29.90 -1.04 1.57
CA GLU A 11 -28.99 0.08 1.29
C GLU A 11 -28.22 -0.15 -0.01
N GLN A 12 -27.82 -1.40 -0.28
CA GLN A 12 -27.19 -1.78 -1.54
C GLN A 12 -28.14 -1.54 -2.73
N HIS A 13 -29.41 -1.96 -2.60
CA HIS A 13 -30.40 -1.75 -3.64
C HIS A 13 -30.75 -0.26 -3.86
N GLU A 14 -30.77 0.55 -2.79
CA GLU A 14 -30.96 2.00 -2.90
C GLU A 14 -29.80 2.67 -3.64
N LEU A 15 -28.55 2.30 -3.28
CA LEU A 15 -27.35 2.77 -3.95
C LEU A 15 -27.33 2.41 -5.44
N ASP A 16 -27.67 1.17 -5.78
CA ASP A 16 -27.69 0.70 -7.17
C ASP A 16 -28.70 1.47 -8.03
N ASN A 17 -29.85 1.85 -7.46
CA ASN A 17 -30.85 2.68 -8.16
C ASN A 17 -30.35 4.11 -8.36
N ASP A 18 -29.71 4.69 -7.36
CA ASP A 18 -29.15 6.04 -7.44
C ASP A 18 -28.02 6.11 -8.48
N LEU A 19 -27.11 5.14 -8.49
CA LEU A 19 -26.02 5.04 -9.48
C LEU A 19 -26.57 4.91 -10.90
N LYS A 20 -27.60 4.08 -11.08
CA LYS A 20 -28.29 3.92 -12.36
C LYS A 20 -29.00 5.19 -12.82
N ALA A 21 -29.61 5.95 -11.90
CA ALA A 21 -30.24 7.23 -12.21
C ALA A 21 -29.21 8.31 -12.64
N LEU A 22 -27.97 8.19 -12.17
CA LEU A 22 -26.85 9.05 -12.55
C LEU A 22 -26.17 8.63 -13.87
N GLY A 23 -26.61 7.54 -14.50
CA GLY A 23 -26.00 7.00 -15.72
C GLY A 23 -24.63 6.37 -15.50
N ILE A 24 -24.31 6.01 -14.25
CA ILE A 24 -23.10 5.28 -13.89
C ILE A 24 -23.44 3.79 -14.00
N GLU A 25 -23.06 3.18 -15.12
CA GLU A 25 -23.06 1.72 -15.21
C GLU A 25 -21.92 1.22 -14.33
N ALA A 26 -22.25 0.39 -13.34
CA ALA A 26 -21.23 -0.30 -12.58
C ALA A 26 -20.45 -1.19 -13.56
N GLU A 27 -19.22 -0.81 -13.88
CA GLU A 27 -18.28 -1.76 -14.48
C GLU A 27 -18.21 -2.96 -13.52
N PRO A 28 -18.20 -4.20 -14.03
CA PRO A 28 -17.87 -5.32 -13.16
C PRO A 28 -16.54 -4.95 -12.52
N GLU A 29 -16.53 -4.82 -11.19
CA GLU A 29 -15.26 -4.83 -10.47
C GLU A 29 -14.63 -6.15 -10.88
N ASP A 30 -13.65 -6.10 -11.79
CA ASP A 30 -12.69 -7.18 -11.92
C ASP A 30 -12.19 -7.34 -10.49
N GLU A 31 -12.68 -8.37 -9.80
CA GLU A 31 -12.23 -8.74 -8.46
C GLU A 31 -10.74 -8.95 -8.61
N ALA A 32 -9.96 -7.89 -8.39
CA ALA A 32 -8.53 -7.89 -8.59
C ALA A 32 -8.04 -9.06 -7.75
N GLU A 33 -7.51 -10.08 -8.44
CA GLU A 33 -7.23 -11.38 -7.86
C GLU A 33 -6.44 -11.16 -6.57
N ALA A 34 -7.10 -11.39 -5.42
CA ALA A 34 -6.56 -10.96 -4.15
C ALA A 34 -5.23 -11.68 -3.94
N VAL A 35 -4.12 -10.92 -3.97
CA VAL A 35 -2.79 -11.50 -3.75
C VAL A 35 -2.71 -11.89 -2.29
N LEU A 36 -2.85 -13.20 -2.03
CA LEU A 36 -2.75 -13.76 -0.69
C LEU A 36 -1.27 -13.82 -0.29
N PHE A 37 -0.93 -13.09 0.77
CA PHE A 37 0.38 -13.16 1.41
C PHE A 37 0.34 -14.14 2.59
N TRP A 38 1.47 -14.75 2.91
CA TRP A 38 1.61 -15.44 4.20
C TRP A 38 1.53 -14.42 5.34
N ASP A 39 0.81 -14.78 6.41
CA ASP A 39 0.59 -13.94 7.60
C ASP A 39 1.90 -13.36 8.16
N GLU A 40 2.99 -14.14 8.10
CA GLU A 40 4.31 -13.73 8.56
C GLU A 40 4.88 -12.53 7.80
N HIS A 41 4.48 -12.31 6.54
CA HIS A 41 4.98 -11.22 5.70
C HIS A 41 3.98 -10.07 5.54
N GLN A 42 2.72 -10.31 5.90
CA GLN A 42 1.64 -9.34 5.73
C GLN A 42 1.95 -8.01 6.44
N SER A 43 2.41 -8.04 7.69
CA SER A 43 2.71 -6.81 8.46
C SER A 43 3.73 -5.90 7.77
N ALA A 44 4.78 -6.49 7.22
CA ALA A 44 5.86 -5.76 6.57
C ALA A 44 5.41 -5.20 5.21
N ILE A 45 4.59 -5.96 4.46
CA ILE A 45 4.06 -5.53 3.16
C ILE A 45 3.03 -4.42 3.34
N GLU A 46 2.11 -4.55 4.29
CA GLU A 46 1.15 -3.50 4.62
C GLU A 46 1.84 -2.22 5.07
N TRP A 47 2.91 -2.34 5.86
CA TRP A 47 3.68 -1.18 6.27
C TRP A 47 4.43 -0.56 5.08
N TRP A 48 5.07 -1.38 4.24
CA TRP A 48 5.73 -0.93 3.02
C TRP A 48 4.78 -0.13 2.12
N CYS A 49 3.57 -0.61 1.87
CA CYS A 49 2.59 0.08 1.05
C CYS A 49 2.24 1.48 1.56
N GLN A 50 2.40 1.74 2.87
CA GLN A 50 2.12 3.04 3.48
C GLN A 50 3.31 4.00 3.45
N VAL A 51 4.54 3.47 3.41
CA VAL A 51 5.75 4.29 3.50
C VAL A 51 6.58 4.30 2.21
N ALA A 52 6.15 3.61 1.16
CA ALA A 52 6.85 3.55 -0.13
C ALA A 52 7.06 4.94 -0.76
N GLU A 53 6.18 5.90 -0.47
CA GLU A 53 6.34 7.29 -0.91
C GLU A 53 7.49 8.04 -0.21
N LEU A 54 7.98 7.54 0.92
CA LEU A 54 9.09 8.12 1.68
C LEU A 54 10.47 7.68 1.13
N MET A 55 10.52 7.14 -0.08
CA MET A 55 11.77 6.85 -0.78
C MET A 55 12.47 8.15 -1.16
N ARG A 56 13.79 8.19 -0.99
CA ARG A 56 14.62 9.34 -1.33
C ARG A 56 15.17 9.22 -2.72
N TRP A 57 15.20 10.36 -3.40
CA TRP A 57 15.63 10.45 -4.79
C TRP A 57 16.64 11.59 -4.94
N GLN A 58 17.74 11.31 -5.61
CA GLN A 58 18.69 12.30 -6.07
C GLN A 58 18.64 12.35 -7.60
N GLY A 59 17.85 13.29 -8.12
CA GLY A 59 17.53 13.31 -9.54
C GLY A 59 16.75 12.05 -9.92
N ARG A 60 17.31 11.23 -10.81
CA ARG A 60 16.72 9.95 -11.20
C ARG A 60 17.13 8.78 -10.31
N ILE A 61 18.22 8.91 -9.57
CA ILE A 61 18.77 7.80 -8.78
C ILE A 61 17.98 7.67 -7.48
N CYS A 62 17.54 6.46 -7.18
CA CYS A 62 16.92 6.11 -5.91
C CYS A 62 18.01 5.86 -4.86
N GLU A 63 18.01 6.62 -3.76
CA GLU A 63 18.96 6.46 -2.65
C GLU A 63 18.44 5.53 -1.54
N GLY A 64 17.19 5.07 -1.67
CA GLY A 64 16.53 4.21 -0.71
C GLY A 64 15.60 4.94 0.25
N LEU A 65 15.01 4.17 1.17
CA LEU A 65 13.95 4.63 2.07
C LEU A 65 14.47 5.59 3.15
N ASP A 66 13.77 6.70 3.38
CA ASP A 66 14.06 7.62 4.48
C ASP A 66 13.59 7.03 5.81
N ILE A 67 14.49 6.35 6.52
CA ILE A 67 14.17 5.73 7.80
C ILE A 67 13.77 6.74 8.87
N MET A 68 14.25 7.99 8.79
CA MET A 68 13.87 9.02 9.76
C MET A 68 12.44 9.50 9.52
N ALA A 69 12.05 9.68 8.25
CA ALA A 69 10.67 9.99 7.90
C ALA A 69 9.74 8.84 8.26
N VAL A 70 10.13 7.59 7.98
CA VAL A 70 9.36 6.38 8.36
C VAL A 70 9.15 6.30 9.87
N LYS A 71 10.20 6.61 10.65
CA LYS A 71 10.09 6.62 12.11
C LYS A 71 9.11 7.70 12.59
N ALA A 72 9.21 8.91 12.04
CA ALA A 72 8.29 10.00 12.38
C ALA A 72 6.83 9.66 12.01
N ASP A 73 6.61 9.08 10.83
CA ASP A 73 5.29 8.58 10.41
C ASP A 73 4.75 7.52 11.38
N ALA A 74 5.58 6.52 11.71
CA ALA A 74 5.19 5.46 12.64
C ALA A 74 4.87 6.01 14.04
N GLU A 75 5.61 7.01 14.52
CA GLU A 75 5.33 7.69 15.79
C GLU A 75 4.01 8.48 15.73
N MET A 76 3.76 9.24 14.66
CA MET A 76 2.51 10.00 14.48
C MET A 76 1.29 9.10 14.29
N ALA A 77 1.46 7.95 13.63
CA ALA A 77 0.43 6.94 13.43
C ALA A 77 0.23 6.02 14.65
N GLU A 78 1.02 6.22 15.73
CA GLU A 78 1.06 5.35 16.91
C GLU A 78 1.25 3.86 16.57
N ARG A 79 1.97 3.58 15.48
CA ARG A 79 2.21 2.22 15.00
C ARG A 79 3.19 1.52 15.93
N LYS A 80 2.81 0.33 16.41
CA LYS A 80 3.74 -0.59 17.08
C LYS A 80 4.41 -1.47 16.03
N TYR A 81 5.74 -1.53 16.07
CA TYR A 81 6.53 -2.39 15.18
C TYR A 81 7.67 -3.06 15.96
N SER A 82 8.02 -4.26 15.57
CA SER A 82 9.14 -5.01 16.14
C SER A 82 10.44 -4.73 15.37
N LYS A 83 11.56 -5.24 15.91
CA LYS A 83 12.83 -5.26 15.19
C LYS A 83 12.73 -6.04 13.87
N ASP A 84 11.95 -7.12 13.86
CA ASP A 84 11.81 -7.99 12.70
C ASP A 84 11.02 -7.32 11.58
N ASP A 85 9.95 -6.59 11.92
CA ASP A 85 9.18 -5.78 10.96
C ASP A 85 10.08 -4.73 10.28
N TYR A 86 10.94 -4.06 11.05
CA TYR A 86 11.91 -3.13 10.51
C TYR A 86 12.92 -3.80 9.56
N LEU A 87 13.43 -4.98 9.91
CA LEU A 87 14.37 -5.70 9.04
C LEU A 87 13.72 -6.12 7.73
N ARG A 88 12.47 -6.57 7.77
CA ARG A 88 11.69 -6.91 6.56
C ARG A 88 11.39 -5.68 5.71
N LEU A 89 10.97 -4.57 6.33
CA LEU A 89 10.76 -3.31 5.62
C LEU A 89 12.04 -2.84 4.92
N ARG A 90 13.19 -2.92 5.62
CA ARG A 90 14.49 -2.55 5.08
C ARG A 90 14.91 -3.45 3.91
N LEU A 91 14.60 -4.74 3.97
CA LEU A 91 14.85 -5.67 2.88
C LEU A 91 14.06 -5.27 1.63
N ILE A 92 12.75 -5.01 1.78
CA ILE A 92 11.89 -4.57 0.66
C ILE A 92 12.42 -3.28 0.05
N ALA A 93 12.71 -2.27 0.88
CA ALA A 93 13.24 -0.98 0.43
C ALA A 93 14.53 -1.12 -0.37
N ASN A 94 15.49 -1.93 0.11
CA ASN A 94 16.75 -2.17 -0.59
C ASN A 94 16.52 -2.84 -1.95
N THR A 95 15.66 -3.86 -2.02
CA THR A 95 15.34 -4.56 -3.26
C THR A 95 14.70 -3.61 -4.28
N VAL A 96 13.72 -2.81 -3.85
CA VAL A 96 13.06 -1.82 -4.71
C VAL A 96 14.05 -0.75 -5.20
N THR A 97 14.95 -0.30 -4.34
CA THR A 97 16.02 0.65 -4.70
C THR A 97 16.90 0.08 -5.82
N HIS A 98 17.28 -1.20 -5.73
CA HIS A 98 18.05 -1.86 -6.78
C HIS A 98 17.26 -1.97 -8.08
N ILE A 99 15.99 -2.40 -8.04
CA ILE A 99 15.15 -2.51 -9.24
C ILE A 99 15.02 -1.16 -9.96
N PHE A 100 14.72 -0.08 -9.23
CA PHE A 100 14.60 1.25 -9.84
C PHE A 100 15.91 1.72 -10.46
N ASN A 101 17.03 1.45 -9.80
CA ASN A 101 18.33 1.86 -10.31
C ASN A 101 18.84 0.97 -11.46
N GLU A 102 18.46 -0.31 -11.51
CA GLU A 102 18.76 -1.21 -12.63
C GLU A 102 18.00 -0.78 -13.90
N GLN A 103 16.72 -0.45 -13.77
CA GLN A 103 15.91 0.04 -14.89
C GLN A 103 16.46 1.33 -15.52
N LEU A 104 17.16 2.16 -14.75
CA LEU A 104 17.83 3.36 -15.27
C LEU A 104 19.10 3.04 -16.08
N ASN A 105 19.71 1.87 -15.89
CA ASN A 105 20.92 1.48 -16.62
C ASN A 105 20.61 0.79 -17.96
N ASP A 106 19.36 0.38 -18.17
CA ASP A 106 18.88 -0.29 -19.38
C ASP A 106 18.33 0.71 -20.44
N GLU A 107 18.32 2.02 -20.16
CA GLU A 107 18.01 3.12 -21.10
C GLU A 107 19.28 3.81 -21.64
#